data_AF-A0A7R9ZFQ1-F1
#
_entry.id   AF-A0A7R9ZFQ1-F1
#
_cell.length_a   1.000
_cell.length_b   1.000
_cell.length_c   1.000
_cell.angle_alpha   90.00
_cell.angle_beta   90.00
_cell.angle_gamma   90.00
#
_symmetry.space_group_name_H-M   'P 1'
#
loop_
_entity.id
_entity.type
_entity.pdbx_description
1 polymer ?
#
loop_
_entity_poly.entity_id
_entity_poly.type
_entity_poly.pdbx_seq_one_letter_code
_entity_poly.pdbx_strand_id
1 'polypeptide(L)'
;GRTDGRSRGRNRNARVGTEVTLWPCEGSTRQSWLFTDRGQLRVRPPSGDYDSGGGGEGCVTLSDSSDPSLGGILLTGCSDKNAAIFQLAPTGASYESMQVVKFVTQRKVNKCLGILPLANEGGAYGRRGGAQAVMVPCDHPSSLWEYFPQTGEVLSYFFSPPNENGTVCLTTGWPFLQAGAFDTSRAEGTERDSAVIVLNESDDEANFVLTLSGGGFGGNGGGLPPVLKSSIPAHSIQTYTL
;
A
#
# COMPACT_ATOMS: atom_id res chain seq x y z
N GLY A 1 -6.19 23.97 23.12
CA GLY A 1 -4.92 23.44 22.59
C GLY A 1 -4.93 21.93 22.75
N ARG A 2 -4.95 21.20 21.63
CA ARG A 2 -4.72 19.75 21.59
C ARG A 2 -3.43 19.54 20.80
N THR A 3 -2.34 19.30 21.49
CA THR A 3 -1.12 18.73 20.89
C THR A 3 -1.31 17.23 20.83
N ASP A 4 -1.95 16.76 19.77
CA ASP A 4 -2.09 15.33 19.51
C ASP A 4 -0.74 14.78 19.04
N GLY A 5 -0.36 13.63 19.58
CA GLY A 5 0.93 12.96 19.48
C GLY A 5 1.20 12.37 18.10
N ARG A 6 1.13 13.18 17.04
CA ARG A 6 1.60 12.81 15.72
C ARG A 6 3.10 12.61 15.80
N SER A 7 3.51 11.34 15.76
CA SER A 7 4.91 10.92 15.73
C SER A 7 5.61 11.60 14.55
N ARG A 8 6.35 12.67 14.84
CA ARG A 8 7.27 13.36 13.91
C ARG A 8 8.52 12.51 13.61
N GLY A 9 8.35 11.20 13.51
CA GLY A 9 9.41 10.24 13.25
C GLY A 9 9.82 10.28 11.79
N ARG A 10 11.11 10.01 11.53
CA ARG A 10 11.63 9.88 10.17
C ARG A 10 10.95 8.70 9.47
N ASN A 11 10.35 8.93 8.31
CA ASN A 11 9.78 7.87 7.50
C ASN A 11 10.91 7.06 6.84
N ARG A 12 11.37 6.00 7.52
CA ARG A 12 12.45 5.13 7.04
C ARG A 12 12.03 4.18 5.91
N ASN A 13 10.72 4.07 5.65
CA ASN A 13 10.14 3.23 4.60
C ASN A 13 10.06 3.97 3.25
N ALA A 14 10.35 5.26 3.22
CA ALA A 14 10.34 6.07 2.01
C ALA A 14 11.63 5.85 1.18
N ARG A 15 11.79 4.66 0.59
CA ARG A 15 12.96 4.29 -0.21
C ARG A 15 12.55 3.90 -1.63
N VAL A 16 13.47 4.07 -2.58
CA VAL A 16 13.28 3.58 -3.95
C VAL A 16 13.04 2.07 -3.92
N GLY A 17 12.08 1.59 -4.70
CA GLY A 17 11.67 0.19 -4.76
C GLY A 17 10.62 -0.19 -3.72
N THR A 18 10.34 0.65 -2.72
CA THR A 18 9.29 0.36 -1.74
C THR A 18 7.90 0.48 -2.36
N GLU A 19 7.06 -0.51 -2.13
CA GLU A 19 5.67 -0.51 -2.58
C GLU A 19 4.83 0.56 -1.86
N VAL A 20 3.90 1.15 -2.59
CA VAL A 20 2.89 2.07 -2.06
C VAL A 20 1.57 1.34 -1.94
N THR A 21 1.04 1.31 -0.72
CA THR A 21 -0.19 0.58 -0.39
C THR A 21 -1.20 1.48 0.28
N LEU A 22 -2.34 0.90 0.61
CA LEU A 22 -3.43 1.55 1.32
C LEU A 22 -3.49 1.04 2.76
N TRP A 23 -3.74 1.95 3.68
CA TRP A 23 -3.89 1.64 5.10
C TRP A 23 -4.92 2.56 5.74
N PRO A 24 -5.62 2.16 6.82
CA PRO A 24 -6.43 3.09 7.60
C PRO A 24 -5.70 4.40 7.91
N CYS A 25 -6.37 5.53 7.73
CA CYS A 25 -5.77 6.84 7.98
C CYS A 25 -5.45 7.02 9.46
N GLU A 26 -4.19 7.36 9.77
CA GLU A 26 -3.66 7.49 11.14
C GLU A 26 -2.74 8.72 11.29
N GLY A 27 -2.54 9.52 10.24
CA GLY A 27 -1.82 10.79 10.31
C GLY A 27 -0.32 10.67 10.56
N SER A 28 0.28 9.52 10.27
CA SER A 28 1.72 9.28 10.42
C SER A 28 2.53 9.82 9.23
N THR A 29 3.85 9.93 9.39
CA THR A 29 4.74 10.47 8.34
C THR A 29 4.82 9.59 7.08
N ARG A 30 4.37 8.33 7.15
CA ARG A 30 4.20 7.42 6.00
C ARG A 30 2.96 7.68 5.16
N GLN A 31 2.00 8.43 5.68
CA GLN A 31 0.78 8.84 4.99
C GLN A 31 0.83 10.30 4.56
N SER A 32 2.01 10.92 4.65
CA SER A 32 2.18 12.34 4.33
C SER A 32 2.91 12.52 3.01
N TRP A 33 2.22 13.16 2.08
CA TRP A 33 2.65 13.41 0.72
C TRP A 33 2.73 14.91 0.44
N LEU A 34 3.61 15.27 -0.47
CA LEU A 34 3.74 16.60 -1.05
C LEU A 34 3.38 16.50 -2.53
N PHE A 35 2.24 17.06 -2.92
CA PHE A 35 1.97 17.36 -4.31
C PHE A 35 2.74 18.61 -4.72
N THR A 36 3.68 18.46 -5.65
CA THR A 36 4.56 19.55 -6.10
C THR A 36 3.99 20.30 -7.31
N ASP A 37 4.51 21.50 -7.56
CA ASP A 37 4.20 22.28 -8.77
C ASP A 37 4.58 21.55 -10.08
N ARG A 38 5.48 20.56 -9.99
CA ARG A 38 5.84 19.67 -11.10
C ARG A 38 4.86 18.51 -11.28
N GLY A 39 3.78 18.44 -10.50
CA GLY A 39 2.79 17.36 -10.58
C GLY A 39 3.22 16.05 -9.90
N GLN A 40 4.34 16.02 -9.18
CA GLN A 40 4.79 14.81 -8.48
C GLN A 40 4.13 14.68 -7.12
N LEU A 41 3.70 13.47 -6.75
CA LEU A 41 3.38 13.09 -5.38
C LEU A 41 4.65 12.57 -4.69
N ARG A 42 5.33 13.45 -3.96
CA ARG A 42 6.56 13.12 -3.23
C ARG A 42 6.24 12.71 -1.81
N VAL A 43 7.06 11.85 -1.23
CA VAL A 43 6.96 11.59 0.21
C VAL A 43 7.39 12.85 0.96
N ARG A 44 6.58 13.29 1.93
CA ARG A 44 6.85 14.53 2.65
C ARG A 44 8.00 14.32 3.65
N PRO A 45 9.07 15.13 3.60
CA PRO A 45 10.15 15.03 4.57
C PRO A 45 9.67 15.46 5.97
N PRO A 46 10.16 14.83 7.06
CA PRO A 46 9.73 15.12 8.44
C PRO A 46 9.95 16.57 8.90
N SER A 47 10.92 17.27 8.32
CA SER A 47 11.39 18.58 8.77
C SER A 47 11.01 19.76 7.87
N GLY A 48 10.17 19.56 6.84
CA GLY A 48 9.91 20.63 5.86
C GLY A 48 11.16 21.09 5.10
N ASP A 49 12.25 20.32 5.18
CA ASP A 49 13.51 20.61 4.51
C ASP A 49 13.39 20.09 3.07
N TYR A 50 12.91 20.97 2.20
CA TYR A 50 12.49 20.64 0.85
C TYR A 50 13.62 20.61 -0.18
N ASP A 51 14.87 20.97 0.17
CA ASP A 51 15.84 21.35 -0.88
C ASP A 51 17.34 21.15 -0.60
N SER A 52 17.76 20.42 0.42
CA SER A 52 19.19 20.14 0.63
C SER A 52 19.65 18.96 -0.24
N GLY A 53 19.90 19.25 -1.52
CA GLY A 53 20.57 18.34 -2.46
C GLY A 53 21.90 17.85 -1.90
N GLY A 54 21.93 16.60 -1.41
CA GLY A 54 23.16 15.98 -0.93
C GLY A 54 22.94 14.65 -0.20
N GLY A 55 22.97 13.55 -0.95
CA GLY A 55 23.32 12.23 -0.41
C GLY A 55 22.18 11.26 -0.09
N GLY A 56 21.84 10.41 -1.07
CA GLY A 56 21.36 9.04 -0.85
C GLY A 56 19.91 8.81 -0.38
N GLU A 57 19.38 9.64 0.51
CA GLU A 57 17.97 9.60 0.98
C GLU A 57 17.14 10.69 0.28
N GLY A 58 17.50 10.96 -0.98
CA GLY A 58 16.99 12.05 -1.80
C GLY A 58 15.63 11.73 -2.39
N CYS A 59 14.71 12.68 -2.27
CA CYS A 59 13.45 12.82 -3.02
C CYS A 59 12.92 11.53 -3.67
N VAL A 60 11.93 10.90 -3.01
CA VAL A 60 11.18 9.77 -3.56
C VAL A 60 9.75 10.16 -3.91
N THR A 61 9.22 9.57 -4.99
CA THR A 61 7.89 9.84 -5.54
C THR A 61 7.29 8.56 -6.12
N LEU A 62 6.01 8.59 -6.48
CA LEU A 62 5.36 7.47 -7.16
C LEU A 62 5.98 7.22 -8.55
N SER A 63 6.14 5.96 -8.92
CA SER A 63 6.40 5.59 -10.31
C SER A 63 5.13 5.70 -11.18
N ASP A 64 5.32 5.86 -12.49
CA ASP A 64 4.23 6.04 -13.46
C ASP A 64 3.60 4.73 -13.94
N SER A 65 4.08 3.58 -13.45
CA SER A 65 3.63 2.23 -13.78
C SER A 65 3.62 1.35 -12.54
N SER A 66 2.71 0.37 -12.53
CA SER A 66 2.83 -0.77 -11.61
C SER A 66 4.05 -1.62 -11.96
N ASP A 67 4.70 -2.18 -10.94
CA ASP A 67 5.71 -3.21 -11.09
C ASP A 67 5.05 -4.51 -11.58
N PRO A 68 5.57 -5.20 -12.61
CA PRO A 68 4.95 -6.42 -13.13
C PRO A 68 4.94 -7.60 -12.15
N SER A 69 5.91 -7.66 -11.23
CA SER A 69 6.07 -8.77 -10.29
C SER A 69 5.17 -8.59 -9.06
N LEU A 70 5.07 -7.35 -8.59
CA LEU A 70 4.28 -7.01 -7.40
C LEU A 70 2.85 -6.59 -7.75
N GLY A 71 2.60 -6.05 -8.94
CA GLY A 71 1.30 -5.54 -9.36
C GLY A 71 0.98 -4.12 -8.88
N GLY A 72 1.70 -3.62 -7.87
CA GLY A 72 1.55 -2.28 -7.29
C GLY A 72 2.54 -1.24 -7.80
N ILE A 73 2.26 0.04 -7.52
CA ILE A 73 3.18 1.17 -7.76
C ILE A 73 4.28 1.16 -6.71
N LEU A 74 5.53 1.31 -7.18
CA LEU A 74 6.69 1.48 -6.31
C LEU A 74 7.08 2.95 -6.21
N LEU A 75 7.75 3.29 -5.11
CA LEU A 75 8.50 4.53 -4.98
C LEU A 75 9.73 4.50 -5.90
N THR A 76 9.98 5.62 -6.56
CA THR A 76 11.16 5.85 -7.40
C THR A 76 11.79 7.21 -7.07
N GLY A 77 12.99 7.48 -7.57
CA GLY A 77 13.65 8.77 -7.40
C GLY A 77 12.90 9.88 -8.16
N CYS A 78 12.84 11.10 -7.62
CA CYS A 78 12.13 12.21 -8.26
C CYS A 78 12.69 12.63 -9.64
N SER A 79 13.96 12.34 -9.91
CA SER A 79 14.60 12.58 -11.22
C SER A 79 14.60 11.34 -12.10
N ASP A 80 14.03 10.23 -11.64
CA ASP A 80 13.94 9.00 -12.41
C ASP A 80 13.02 9.19 -13.62
N LYS A 81 13.39 8.57 -14.74
CA LYS A 81 12.60 8.65 -15.98
C LYS A 81 11.20 8.05 -15.81
N ASN A 82 10.95 7.22 -14.81
CA ASN A 82 9.65 6.61 -14.52
C ASN A 82 8.91 7.35 -13.40
N ALA A 83 9.40 8.48 -12.89
CA ALA A 83 8.68 9.28 -11.91
C ALA A 83 7.34 9.78 -12.48
N ALA A 84 6.25 9.53 -11.76
CA ALA A 84 4.92 9.94 -12.17
C ALA A 84 4.75 11.45 -12.10
N ILE A 85 4.19 12.00 -13.17
CA ILE A 85 3.78 13.40 -13.27
C ILE A 85 2.26 13.41 -13.41
N PHE A 86 1.57 13.92 -12.41
CA PHE A 86 0.12 13.98 -12.36
C PHE A 86 -0.41 15.40 -12.59
N GLN A 87 -1.60 15.48 -13.13
CA GLN A 87 -2.48 16.62 -13.04
C GLN A 87 -3.63 16.28 -12.08
N LEU A 88 -3.91 17.18 -11.14
CA LEU A 88 -5.11 17.10 -10.32
C LEU A 88 -6.32 17.52 -11.15
N ALA A 89 -7.19 16.57 -11.47
CA ALA A 89 -8.45 16.83 -12.15
C ALA A 89 -9.60 16.84 -11.14
N PRO A 90 -10.31 17.96 -10.96
CA PRO A 90 -11.48 18.00 -10.08
C PRO A 90 -12.62 17.17 -10.69
N THR A 91 -13.38 16.48 -9.84
CA THR A 91 -14.48 15.62 -10.30
C THR A 91 -15.86 16.29 -10.22
N GLY A 92 -15.93 17.45 -9.55
CA GLY A 92 -17.20 18.11 -9.20
C GLY A 92 -17.91 17.47 -8.00
N ALA A 93 -17.48 16.28 -7.55
CA ALA A 93 -17.95 15.68 -6.31
C ALA A 93 -17.23 16.28 -5.09
N SER A 94 -17.93 16.30 -3.96
CA SER A 94 -17.37 16.68 -2.67
C SER A 94 -17.94 15.82 -1.55
N TYR A 95 -17.11 15.40 -0.61
CA TYR A 95 -17.56 14.81 0.65
C TYR A 95 -17.14 15.73 1.79
N GLU A 96 -18.03 15.93 2.76
CA GLU A 96 -17.75 16.75 3.95
C GLU A 96 -17.07 18.10 3.64
N SER A 97 -17.51 18.79 2.59
CA SER A 97 -16.96 20.07 2.07
C SER A 97 -15.57 20.02 1.41
N MET A 98 -15.06 18.84 1.09
CA MET A 98 -13.75 18.64 0.45
C MET A 98 -13.89 18.17 -0.99
N GLN A 99 -13.01 18.67 -1.85
CA GLN A 99 -13.07 18.39 -3.27
C GLN A 99 -12.47 17.02 -3.59
N VAL A 100 -13.28 16.16 -4.22
CA VAL A 100 -12.80 14.89 -4.75
C VAL A 100 -12.06 15.13 -6.06
N VAL A 101 -10.85 14.59 -6.15
CA VAL A 101 -9.91 14.75 -7.26
C VAL A 101 -9.54 13.40 -7.87
N LYS A 102 -9.01 13.47 -9.09
CA LYS A 102 -8.29 12.37 -9.75
C LYS A 102 -6.85 12.81 -9.99
N PHE A 103 -5.89 11.95 -9.69
CA PHE A 103 -4.50 12.13 -10.08
C PHE A 103 -4.30 11.53 -11.48
N VAL A 104 -4.48 12.34 -12.51
CA VAL A 104 -4.38 11.92 -13.92
C VAL A 104 -2.92 11.95 -14.34
N THR A 105 -2.34 10.83 -14.80
CA THR A 105 -0.95 10.85 -15.28
C THR A 105 -0.84 11.60 -16.60
N GLN A 106 0.16 12.47 -16.73
CA GLN A 106 0.38 13.25 -17.95
C GLN A 106 1.01 12.42 -19.09
N ARG A 107 1.62 11.27 -18.77
CA ARG A 107 2.38 10.46 -19.75
C ARG A 107 1.58 9.35 -20.40
N LYS A 108 0.49 8.91 -19.76
CA LYS A 108 -0.34 7.80 -20.23
C LYS A 108 -1.77 8.29 -20.34
N VAL A 109 -2.30 8.22 -21.56
CA VAL A 109 -3.65 8.70 -21.87
C VAL A 109 -4.67 7.95 -21.00
N ASN A 110 -5.55 8.71 -20.35
CA ASN A 110 -6.67 8.19 -19.56
C ASN A 110 -6.29 7.22 -18.43
N LYS A 111 -5.10 7.39 -17.83
CA LYS A 111 -4.69 6.64 -16.64
C LYS A 111 -4.66 7.52 -15.40
N CYS A 112 -5.12 6.98 -14.29
CA CYS A 112 -5.20 7.66 -13.01
C CYS A 112 -4.61 6.79 -11.91
N LEU A 113 -4.09 7.43 -10.86
CA LEU A 113 -3.82 6.73 -9.61
C LEU A 113 -5.14 6.13 -9.10
N GLY A 114 -5.12 4.85 -8.75
CA GLY A 114 -6.27 4.18 -8.14
C GLY A 114 -5.85 3.04 -7.23
N ILE A 115 -6.85 2.28 -6.80
CA ILE A 115 -6.69 1.21 -5.81
C ILE A 115 -7.03 -0.13 -6.46
N LEU A 116 -6.18 -1.13 -6.20
CA LEU A 116 -6.41 -2.54 -6.50
C LEU A 116 -6.59 -3.30 -5.18
N PRO A 117 -7.80 -3.84 -4.89
CA PRO A 117 -8.02 -4.70 -3.74
C PRO A 117 -7.12 -5.94 -3.76
N LEU A 118 -6.77 -6.42 -2.58
CA LEU A 118 -6.16 -7.75 -2.44
C LEU A 118 -7.17 -8.81 -2.89
N ALA A 119 -6.72 -9.77 -3.70
CA ALA A 119 -7.59 -10.81 -4.27
C ALA A 119 -8.30 -11.67 -3.21
N ASN A 120 -7.70 -11.82 -2.02
CA ASN A 120 -8.25 -12.58 -0.90
C ASN A 120 -9.02 -11.72 0.11
N GLU A 121 -9.11 -10.40 -0.10
CA GLU A 121 -9.65 -9.42 0.86
C GLU A 121 -9.00 -9.46 2.27
N GLY A 122 -7.87 -10.17 2.42
CA GLY A 122 -7.32 -10.65 3.68
C GLY A 122 -6.29 -9.71 4.31
N GLY A 123 -6.40 -8.42 4.05
CA GLY A 123 -5.52 -7.42 4.64
C GLY A 123 -5.55 -7.40 6.17
N ALA A 124 -4.55 -6.79 6.80
CA ALA A 124 -4.46 -6.66 8.26
C ALA A 124 -5.69 -5.97 8.91
N TYR A 125 -6.46 -5.21 8.12
CA TYR A 125 -7.72 -4.56 8.50
C TYR A 125 -8.87 -4.97 7.57
N GLY A 126 -8.88 -6.24 7.14
CA GLY A 126 -9.72 -6.76 6.07
C GLY A 126 -9.36 -6.12 4.72
N ARG A 127 -10.35 -5.93 3.85
CA ARG A 127 -10.16 -5.33 2.51
C ARG A 127 -9.47 -3.95 2.49
N ARG A 128 -9.41 -3.25 3.63
CA ARG A 128 -8.87 -1.89 3.76
C ARG A 128 -7.36 -1.83 3.95
N GLY A 129 -6.74 -2.87 4.50
CA GLY A 129 -5.32 -2.86 4.84
C GLY A 129 -4.51 -3.59 3.77
N GLY A 130 -3.48 -2.95 3.20
CA GLY A 130 -2.56 -3.61 2.28
C GLY A 130 -3.04 -3.73 0.83
N ALA A 131 -4.19 -3.15 0.47
CA ALA A 131 -4.53 -2.98 -0.94
C ALA A 131 -3.46 -2.15 -1.66
N GLN A 132 -3.29 -2.37 -2.97
CA GLN A 132 -2.19 -1.80 -3.73
C GLN A 132 -2.60 -0.48 -4.38
N ALA A 133 -1.67 0.48 -4.41
CA ALA A 133 -1.80 1.64 -5.29
C ALA A 133 -1.41 1.22 -6.72
N VAL A 134 -2.23 1.54 -7.70
CA VAL A 134 -2.05 1.11 -9.10
C VAL A 134 -2.43 2.21 -10.09
N MET A 135 -2.10 2.02 -11.37
CA MET A 135 -2.59 2.87 -12.46
C MET A 135 -3.84 2.24 -13.11
N VAL A 136 -4.99 2.88 -12.95
CA VAL A 136 -6.29 2.42 -13.47
C VAL A 136 -6.82 3.37 -14.56
N PRO A 137 -7.80 2.96 -15.38
CA PRO A 137 -8.58 3.89 -16.18
C PRO A 137 -9.18 5.01 -15.31
N CYS A 138 -9.21 6.25 -15.79
CA CYS A 138 -9.70 7.39 -15.00
C CYS A 138 -11.21 7.40 -14.74
N ASP A 139 -11.99 6.58 -15.44
CA ASP A 139 -13.42 6.35 -15.18
C ASP A 139 -13.66 5.27 -14.11
N HIS A 140 -12.60 4.56 -13.68
CA HIS A 140 -12.71 3.54 -12.64
C HIS A 140 -13.03 4.18 -11.28
N PRO A 141 -13.97 3.63 -10.49
CA PRO A 141 -14.40 4.22 -9.21
C PRO A 141 -13.27 4.28 -8.17
N SER A 142 -12.27 3.39 -8.25
CA SER A 142 -11.10 3.43 -7.35
C SER A 142 -10.11 4.56 -7.64
N SER A 143 -10.35 5.38 -8.67
CA SER A 143 -9.50 6.53 -9.02
C SER A 143 -9.85 7.82 -8.28
N LEU A 144 -10.85 7.76 -7.38
CA LEU A 144 -11.34 8.92 -6.63
C LEU A 144 -10.57 9.07 -5.32
N TRP A 145 -10.03 10.27 -5.12
CA TRP A 145 -9.21 10.62 -3.96
C TRP A 145 -9.62 11.97 -3.40
N GLU A 146 -9.28 12.19 -2.14
CA GLU A 146 -9.18 13.51 -1.53
C GLU A 146 -7.73 13.78 -1.17
N TYR A 147 -7.28 15.00 -1.39
CA TYR A 147 -5.93 15.44 -1.04
C TYR A 147 -6.00 16.61 -0.08
N PHE A 148 -5.26 16.50 1.02
CA PHE A 148 -5.20 17.47 2.10
C PHE A 148 -3.84 18.15 2.08
N PRO A 149 -3.66 19.32 1.46
CA PRO A 149 -2.35 19.96 1.37
C PRO A 149 -1.71 20.20 2.74
N GLN A 150 -2.52 20.51 3.76
CA GLN A 150 -2.06 20.81 5.12
C GLN A 150 -1.43 19.59 5.80
N THR A 151 -2.09 18.43 5.76
CA THR A 151 -1.57 17.19 6.39
C THR A 151 -0.72 16.35 5.44
N GLY A 152 -0.90 16.54 4.14
CA GLY A 152 -0.31 15.73 3.08
C GLY A 152 -1.03 14.42 2.84
N GLU A 153 -2.16 14.19 3.50
CA GLU A 153 -2.89 12.94 3.34
C GLU A 153 -3.55 12.88 1.97
N VAL A 154 -3.45 11.71 1.35
CA VAL A 154 -4.15 11.34 0.12
C VAL A 154 -5.05 10.17 0.51
N LEU A 155 -6.35 10.40 0.64
CA LEU A 155 -7.29 9.40 1.15
C LEU A 155 -8.36 9.02 0.13
N SER A 156 -8.97 7.86 0.33
CA SER A 156 -10.06 7.36 -0.49
C SER A 156 -11.13 6.67 0.36
N TYR A 157 -12.36 6.77 -0.13
CA TYR A 157 -13.56 6.09 0.38
C TYR A 157 -13.90 4.84 -0.44
N PHE A 158 -12.96 4.32 -1.22
CA PHE A 158 -13.24 3.19 -2.12
C PHE A 158 -13.77 1.93 -1.39
N PHE A 159 -13.31 1.67 -0.16
CA PHE A 159 -13.72 0.49 0.60
C PHE A 159 -14.89 0.72 1.55
N SER A 160 -15.32 1.97 1.77
CA SER A 160 -16.40 2.31 2.69
C SER A 160 -17.03 3.62 2.26
N PRO A 161 -18.37 3.73 2.25
CA PRO A 161 -19.02 5.00 1.95
C PRO A 161 -18.55 6.11 2.93
N PRO A 162 -18.66 7.39 2.52
CA PRO A 162 -18.10 8.53 3.26
C PRO A 162 -18.48 8.65 4.73
N ASN A 163 -19.64 8.13 5.09
CA ASN A 163 -20.19 8.23 6.45
C ASN A 163 -19.84 7.02 7.34
N GLU A 164 -19.03 6.10 6.83
CA GLU A 164 -18.52 4.96 7.58
C GLU A 164 -17.04 5.15 7.92
N ASN A 165 -16.64 4.69 9.11
CA ASN A 165 -15.26 4.72 9.57
C ASN A 165 -14.42 3.71 8.78
N GLY A 166 -14.05 4.08 7.55
CA GLY A 166 -13.43 3.17 6.58
C GLY A 166 -12.57 3.81 5.51
N THR A 167 -12.16 5.06 5.71
CA THR A 167 -11.17 5.71 4.86
C THR A 167 -9.84 4.97 4.89
N VAL A 168 -9.19 4.96 3.73
CA VAL A 168 -7.81 4.49 3.59
C VAL A 168 -6.96 5.61 3.03
N CYS A 169 -5.73 5.70 3.51
CA CYS A 169 -4.74 6.66 3.10
C CYS A 169 -3.65 5.96 2.28
N LEU A 170 -3.20 6.66 1.24
CA LEU A 170 -2.01 6.28 0.49
C LEU A 170 -0.81 6.27 1.44
N THR A 171 -0.13 5.13 1.52
CA THR A 171 0.88 4.87 2.54
C THR A 171 2.15 4.37 1.87
N THR A 172 3.29 5.04 2.16
CA THR A 172 4.59 4.54 1.76
C THR A 172 4.93 3.32 2.60
N GLY A 173 5.07 2.15 1.98
CA GLY A 173 5.57 0.92 2.60
C GLY A 173 5.07 0.64 4.02
N TRP A 174 4.18 -0.32 4.18
CA TRP A 174 4.11 -0.97 5.48
C TRP A 174 5.27 -1.95 5.60
N PRO A 175 5.86 -2.15 6.78
CA PRO A 175 6.59 -3.37 6.95
C PRO A 175 5.60 -4.54 6.88
N PHE A 176 5.67 -5.31 5.81
CA PHE A 176 4.75 -6.40 5.60
C PHE A 176 5.27 -7.67 6.28
N LEU A 177 4.32 -8.41 6.82
CA LEU A 177 4.40 -9.85 6.78
C LEU A 177 4.02 -10.28 5.36
N GLN A 178 5.01 -10.68 4.56
CA GLN A 178 4.78 -11.29 3.25
C GLN A 178 4.83 -12.80 3.41
N ALA A 179 3.98 -13.52 2.69
CA ALA A 179 4.03 -14.98 2.67
C ALA A 179 3.82 -15.49 1.24
N GLY A 180 4.68 -16.40 0.81
CA GLY A 180 4.57 -17.12 -0.46
C GLY A 180 4.47 -18.62 -0.20
N ALA A 181 3.49 -19.29 -0.80
CA ALA A 181 3.36 -20.74 -0.75
C ALA A 181 3.81 -21.36 -2.07
N PHE A 182 4.59 -22.42 -2.00
CA PHE A 182 5.19 -23.12 -3.12
C PHE A 182 4.85 -24.60 -3.02
N ASP A 183 4.33 -25.16 -4.10
CA ASP A 183 4.23 -26.61 -4.26
C ASP A 183 5.64 -27.15 -4.51
N THR A 184 6.17 -27.95 -3.59
CA THR A 184 7.50 -28.55 -3.69
C THR A 184 7.46 -30.02 -4.11
N SER A 185 6.27 -30.54 -4.43
CA SER A 185 6.14 -31.89 -4.95
C SER A 185 6.88 -31.99 -6.29
N ARG A 186 7.97 -32.76 -6.31
CA ARG A 186 8.64 -33.12 -7.56
C ARG A 186 7.73 -34.05 -8.35
N ALA A 187 7.71 -33.85 -9.66
CA ALA A 187 7.17 -34.82 -10.61
C ALA A 187 7.67 -36.22 -10.25
N GLU A 188 6.72 -37.16 -10.17
CA GLU A 188 6.91 -38.59 -9.86
C GLU A 188 7.00 -38.98 -8.36
N GLY A 189 5.85 -38.90 -7.69
CA GLY A 189 5.37 -40.06 -6.91
C GLY A 189 5.68 -40.14 -5.42
N THR A 190 6.30 -39.15 -4.79
CA THR A 190 6.49 -39.14 -3.33
C THR A 190 6.08 -37.82 -2.72
N GLU A 191 5.14 -37.90 -1.77
CA GLU A 191 4.60 -36.91 -0.82
C GLU A 191 4.44 -35.44 -1.30
N ARG A 192 3.22 -34.93 -1.17
CA ARG A 192 2.92 -33.51 -1.45
C ARG A 192 3.46 -32.65 -0.32
N ASP A 193 4.71 -32.24 -0.44
CA ASP A 193 5.27 -31.22 0.45
C ASP A 193 4.97 -29.83 -0.11
N SER A 194 4.38 -28.97 0.71
CA SER A 194 4.28 -27.54 0.39
C SER A 194 5.24 -26.75 1.26
N ALA A 195 5.90 -25.75 0.69
CA ALA A 195 6.72 -24.82 1.45
C ALA A 195 6.04 -23.46 1.53
N VAL A 196 5.98 -22.88 2.71
CA VAL A 196 5.57 -21.49 2.91
C VAL A 196 6.77 -20.69 3.39
N ILE A 197 7.13 -19.67 2.62
CA ILE A 197 8.15 -18.69 3.00
C ILE A 197 7.42 -17.50 3.55
N VAL A 198 7.70 -17.14 4.81
CA VAL A 198 7.18 -15.96 5.49
C VAL A 198 8.33 -15.00 5.72
N LEU A 199 8.12 -13.74 5.38
CA LEU A 199 9.08 -12.65 5.51
C LEU A 199 8.44 -11.56 6.35
N ASN A 200 9.16 -11.08 7.37
CA ASN A 200 8.74 -9.96 8.20
C ASN A 200 9.74 -8.81 8.02
N GLU A 201 9.31 -7.77 7.32
CA GLU A 201 10.11 -6.54 7.12
C GLU A 201 9.91 -5.53 8.25
N SER A 202 9.16 -5.88 9.30
CA SER A 202 8.82 -4.98 10.41
C SER A 202 9.92 -4.86 11.44
N ASP A 203 9.96 -3.70 12.10
CA ASP A 203 10.78 -3.46 13.28
C ASP A 203 10.27 -4.25 14.50
N ASP A 204 9.05 -4.79 14.42
CA ASP A 204 8.40 -5.62 15.43
C ASP A 204 8.23 -7.08 14.96
N GLU A 205 8.02 -7.97 15.91
CA GLU A 205 7.63 -9.35 15.66
C GLU A 205 6.20 -9.43 15.09
N ALA A 206 5.95 -10.35 14.16
CA ALA A 206 4.64 -10.52 13.54
C ALA A 206 4.07 -11.93 13.77
N ASN A 207 2.88 -12.00 14.36
CA ASN A 207 2.13 -13.23 14.54
C ASN A 207 1.30 -13.53 13.28
N PHE A 208 1.26 -14.79 12.86
CA PHE A 208 0.48 -15.17 11.68
C PHE A 208 -0.15 -16.56 11.82
N VAL A 209 -1.19 -16.78 11.00
CA VAL A 209 -1.94 -18.03 10.94
C VAL A 209 -2.08 -18.45 9.48
N LEU A 210 -1.64 -19.67 9.16
CA LEU A 210 -1.81 -20.27 7.85
C LEU A 210 -3.01 -21.22 7.85
N THR A 211 -3.88 -21.04 6.87
CA THR A 211 -5.04 -21.91 6.61
C THR A 211 -4.97 -22.42 5.17
N LEU A 212 -5.25 -23.70 4.96
CA LEU A 212 -5.35 -24.26 3.61
C LEU A 212 -6.75 -23.96 3.05
N SER A 213 -6.78 -23.29 1.90
CA SER A 213 -8.02 -23.06 1.16
C SER A 213 -8.33 -24.28 0.30
N GLY A 214 -9.23 -25.14 0.78
CA GLY A 214 -9.62 -26.38 0.10
C GLY A 214 -10.99 -26.97 0.48
N GLY A 215 -11.68 -26.40 1.48
CA GLY A 215 -13.11 -26.63 1.69
C GLY A 215 -13.89 -25.48 1.10
N GLY A 216 -14.72 -25.73 0.08
CA GLY A 216 -15.45 -24.69 -0.64
C GLY A 216 -16.16 -23.70 0.30
N PHE A 217 -16.15 -22.42 -0.09
CA PHE A 217 -16.98 -21.35 0.49
C PHE A 217 -18.47 -21.58 0.18
N GLY A 218 -19.00 -22.72 0.59
CA GLY A 218 -20.38 -23.13 0.39
C GLY A 218 -20.96 -23.68 1.68
N GLY A 219 -21.60 -22.81 2.47
CA GLY A 219 -22.58 -23.18 3.49
C GLY A 219 -22.01 -23.68 4.82
N ASN A 220 -22.29 -22.91 5.88
CA ASN A 220 -22.24 -23.30 7.30
C ASN A 220 -20.85 -23.58 7.93
N GLY A 221 -20.09 -22.50 8.17
CA GLY A 221 -19.55 -22.20 9.50
C GLY A 221 -18.47 -23.09 10.14
N GLY A 222 -17.92 -24.09 9.43
CA GLY A 222 -16.81 -24.92 9.92
C GLY A 222 -15.56 -24.76 9.07
N GLY A 223 -14.82 -23.66 9.24
CA GLY A 223 -13.52 -23.51 8.58
C GLY A 223 -12.56 -24.62 9.02
N LEU A 224 -11.74 -25.12 8.09
CA LEU A 224 -10.67 -26.08 8.44
C LEU A 224 -9.77 -25.46 9.52
N PRO A 225 -9.31 -26.25 10.50
CA PRO A 225 -8.40 -25.75 11.52
C PRO A 225 -7.12 -25.20 10.88
N PRO A 226 -6.51 -24.16 11.49
CA PRO A 226 -5.27 -23.61 10.99
C PRO A 226 -4.16 -24.66 10.99
N VAL A 227 -3.39 -24.70 9.91
CA VAL A 227 -2.30 -25.67 9.71
C VAL A 227 -1.05 -25.22 10.47
N LEU A 228 -0.84 -23.90 10.57
CA LEU A 228 0.25 -23.34 11.35
C LEU A 228 -0.22 -22.07 12.05
N LYS A 229 0.17 -21.93 13.32
CA LYS A 229 0.19 -20.65 14.05
C LYS A 229 1.62 -20.44 14.51
N SER A 230 2.23 -19.34 14.10
CA SER A 230 3.61 -19.04 14.45
C SER A 230 3.81 -17.54 14.56
N SER A 231 5.02 -17.17 14.96
CA SER A 231 5.48 -15.80 14.99
C SER A 231 6.84 -15.70 14.32
N ILE A 232 7.08 -14.58 13.65
CA ILE A 232 8.32 -14.31 12.94
C ILE A 232 8.96 -13.02 13.47
N PRO A 233 10.22 -13.05 13.94
CA PRO A 233 10.90 -11.87 14.46
C PRO A 233 10.98 -10.72 13.46
N ALA A 234 11.24 -9.53 13.97
CA ALA A 234 11.55 -8.35 13.16
C ALA A 234 12.68 -8.63 12.15
N HIS A 235 12.57 -8.08 10.94
CA HIS A 235 13.57 -8.18 9.86
C HIS A 235 14.07 -9.60 9.57
N SER A 236 13.15 -10.58 9.51
CA SER A 236 13.53 -11.99 9.33
C SER A 236 12.75 -12.69 8.23
N ILE A 237 13.33 -13.79 7.74
CA ILE A 237 12.71 -14.71 6.80
C ILE A 237 12.68 -16.10 7.43
N GLN A 238 11.55 -16.78 7.33
CA GLN A 238 11.39 -18.16 7.80
C GLN A 238 10.70 -19.00 6.72
N THR A 239 11.09 -20.26 6.65
CA THR A 239 10.50 -21.25 5.75
C THR A 239 9.85 -22.34 6.59
N TYR A 240 8.62 -22.68 6.27
CA TYR A 240 7.85 -23.73 6.89
C TYR A 240 7.50 -24.76 5.84
N THR A 241 7.71 -26.04 6.15
CA THR A 241 7.21 -27.14 5.32
C THR A 241 5.89 -27.62 5.93
N LEU A 242 4.86 -27.74 5.08
CA LEU A 242 3.50 -28.15 5.42
C LEU A 242 3.17 -29.50 4.78
#